data_AF-A0A067TAV0-F1
#
_entry.id   AF-A0A067TAV0-F1
#
_cell.length_a   1.000
_cell.length_b   1.000
_cell.length_c   1.000
_cell.angle_alpha   90.00
_cell.angle_beta   90.00
_cell.angle_gamma   90.00
#
_symmetry.space_group_name_H-M   'P 1'
#
loop_
_entity.id
_entity.type
_entity.pdbx_description
1 polymer ?
#
loop_
_entity_poly.entity_id
_entity_poly.type
_entity_poly.pdbx_seq_one_letter_code
_entity_poly.pdbx_strand_id
1 'polypeptide(L)' 'MSALTRNRAVDTYPTDLMKNSDYYVQRVNGGAGLIVKSPNRTSSTEWPNAPGVWDDKHIEGWKNITDTVHAE' A
#
# COMPACT_ATOMS: atom_id res chain seq x y z
N MET A 1 -6.72 11.62 -3.38
CA MET A 1 -6.68 10.55 -4.40
C MET A 1 -7.52 9.37 -3.94
N SER A 2 -8.37 8.84 -4.82
CA SER A 2 -9.27 7.72 -4.52
C SER A 2 -8.53 6.39 -4.41
N ALA A 3 -9.17 5.45 -3.70
CA ALA A 3 -8.70 4.08 -3.54
C ALA A 3 -8.67 3.33 -4.88
N LEU A 4 -7.51 2.76 -5.22
CA LEU A 4 -7.33 1.93 -6.42
C LEU A 4 -6.48 0.71 -6.06
N THR A 5 -7.07 -0.49 -6.13
CA THR A 5 -6.30 -1.75 -5.99
C THR A 5 -5.49 -2.00 -7.25
N ARG A 6 -4.24 -2.46 -7.09
CA ARG A 6 -3.30 -2.68 -8.21
C ARG A 6 -2.73 -4.10 -8.32
N ASN A 7 -3.11 -5.01 -7.42
CA ASN A 7 -2.57 -6.38 -7.38
C ASN A 7 -1.02 -6.43 -7.39
N ARG A 8 -0.40 -5.55 -6.60
CA ARG A 8 1.07 -5.39 -6.50
C ARG A 8 1.65 -5.85 -5.15
N ALA A 9 0.81 -6.36 -4.26
CA ALA A 9 1.22 -6.86 -2.96
C ALA A 9 1.57 -8.35 -3.11
N VAL A 10 2.83 -8.69 -3.41
CA VAL A 10 3.25 -10.09 -3.62
C VAL A 10 2.93 -10.90 -2.36
N ASP A 11 2.28 -12.04 -2.54
CA ASP A 11 1.76 -12.87 -1.45
C ASP A 11 0.91 -12.08 -0.45
N THR A 12 0.21 -11.04 -0.93
CA THR A 12 -0.62 -10.09 -0.18
C THR A 12 0.11 -9.09 0.73
N TYR A 13 1.45 -9.17 0.82
CA TYR A 13 2.26 -8.28 1.64
C TYR A 13 2.62 -6.97 0.92
N PRO A 14 2.68 -5.83 1.63
CA PRO A 14 3.17 -4.58 1.06
C PRO A 14 4.63 -4.70 0.60
N THR A 15 4.92 -4.17 -0.59
CA THR A 15 6.25 -4.26 -1.23
C THR A 15 6.85 -2.89 -1.52
N ASP A 16 8.16 -2.83 -1.77
CA ASP A 16 8.83 -1.58 -2.17
C ASP A 16 8.29 -0.99 -3.49
N LEU A 17 7.74 -1.84 -4.37
CA LEU A 17 7.03 -1.40 -5.58
C LEU A 17 5.79 -0.55 -5.25
N MET A 18 5.10 -0.86 -4.15
CA MET A 18 3.99 -0.05 -3.66
C MET A 18 4.48 1.25 -3.00
N LYS A 19 5.65 1.19 -2.34
CA LYS A 19 6.28 2.30 -1.62
C LYS A 19 6.90 3.35 -2.54
N ASN A 20 8.03 2.99 -3.17
CA ASN A 20 9.03 3.90 -3.70
C ASN A 20 8.87 4.14 -5.19
N SER A 21 8.66 3.08 -5.98
CA SER A 21 8.92 3.23 -7.42
C SER A 21 7.76 3.88 -8.18
N ASP A 22 6.48 3.57 -7.89
CA ASP A 22 5.43 3.96 -8.85
C ASP A 22 4.03 4.26 -8.30
N TYR A 23 3.85 4.41 -6.99
CA TYR A 23 2.49 4.50 -6.48
C TYR A 23 2.24 5.53 -5.40
N TYR A 24 2.72 5.34 -4.18
CA TYR A 24 2.36 6.27 -3.10
C TYR A 24 3.21 7.55 -3.14
N VAL A 25 4.53 7.45 -3.26
CA VAL A 25 5.43 8.62 -3.38
C VAL A 25 5.09 9.48 -4.60
N GLN A 26 4.85 8.87 -5.76
CA GLN A 26 4.44 9.63 -6.97
C GLN A 26 3.17 10.46 -6.77
N ARG A 27 2.23 10.01 -5.92
CA ARG A 27 1.02 10.79 -5.62
C ARG A 27 1.31 11.98 -4.73
N VAL A 28 2.18 11.82 -3.74
CA VAL A 28 2.63 12.92 -2.88
C VAL A 28 3.36 13.96 -3.74
N ASN A 29 4.31 13.52 -4.56
CA ASN A 29 5.07 14.38 -5.47
C ASN A 29 4.20 15.09 -6.52
N GLY A 30 3.06 14.48 -6.87
CA GLY A 30 2.03 15.10 -7.71
C GLY A 30 1.16 16.16 -7.00
N GLY A 31 1.43 16.47 -5.72
CA GLY A 31 0.72 17.47 -4.93
C GLY A 31 -0.54 16.96 -4.22
N ALA A 32 -0.71 15.65 -4.05
CA ALA A 32 -1.89 15.11 -3.36
C ALA A 32 -1.82 15.36 -1.84
N GLY A 33 -2.67 16.25 -1.32
CA GLY A 33 -2.80 16.48 0.13
C GLY A 33 -3.54 15.38 0.91
N LEU A 34 -4.16 14.42 0.24
CA LEU A 34 -4.80 13.25 0.86
C LEU A 34 -4.72 12.03 -0.08
N ILE A 35 -4.26 10.91 0.46
CA ILE A 35 -4.22 9.62 -0.24
C ILE A 35 -5.06 8.62 0.53
N VAL A 36 -6.09 8.08 -0.12
CA VAL A 36 -6.90 6.99 0.43
C VAL A 36 -6.51 5.71 -0.30
N LYS A 37 -6.02 4.74 0.45
CA LYS A 37 -5.63 3.41 -0.06
C LYS A 37 -6.83 2.46 -0.04
N SER A 38 -6.88 1.49 -0.94
CA SER A 38 -7.99 0.54 -1.04
C SER A 38 -8.16 -0.28 0.24
N PRO A 39 -9.39 -0.75 0.56
CA PRO A 39 -9.62 -1.56 1.75
C PRO A 39 -8.67 -2.76 1.77
N ASN A 40 -7.95 -2.95 2.88
CA ASN A 40 -7.21 -4.19 3.07
C ASN A 40 -8.20 -5.30 3.33
N ARG A 41 -7.89 -6.48 2.81
CA ARG A 41 -8.58 -7.68 3.26
C ARG A 41 -8.05 -8.05 4.65
N THR A 42 -8.93 -8.49 5.52
CA THR A 42 -8.62 -8.90 6.91
C THR A 42 -8.52 -10.42 7.05
N SER A 43 -8.65 -11.15 5.96
CA SER A 43 -8.61 -12.61 5.86
C SER A 43 -8.12 -13.04 4.48
N SER A 44 -7.94 -14.35 4.28
CA SER A 44 -7.54 -14.96 3.00
C SER A 44 -8.34 -14.42 1.82
N THR A 45 -7.70 -14.38 0.65
CA THR A 45 -8.29 -13.81 -0.56
C THR A 45 -8.07 -14.69 -1.78
N GLU A 46 -9.08 -14.74 -2.63
CA GLU A 46 -9.03 -15.23 -4.02
C GLU A 46 -8.15 -14.36 -4.96
N TRP A 47 -7.71 -13.16 -4.53
CA TRP A 47 -6.83 -12.27 -5.30
C TRP A 47 -5.40 -12.39 -4.77
N PRO A 48 -4.52 -13.16 -5.42
CA PRO A 48 -3.23 -13.57 -4.84
C PRO A 48 -2.33 -12.39 -4.46
N ASN A 49 -2.48 -11.25 -5.14
CA ASN A 49 -1.68 -10.05 -4.88
C ASN A 49 -2.49 -8.86 -4.34
N ALA A 50 -3.70 -9.10 -3.82
CA ALA A 50 -4.46 -8.06 -3.15
C ALA A 50 -3.85 -7.77 -1.77
N PRO A 51 -3.64 -6.49 -1.43
CA PRO A 51 -3.05 -6.13 -0.15
C PRO A 51 -3.87 -6.58 1.07
N GLY A 52 -3.19 -7.18 2.05
CA GLY A 52 -3.75 -7.67 3.30
C GLY A 52 -3.44 -6.82 4.54
N VAL A 53 -4.12 -7.14 5.64
CA VAL A 53 -3.77 -6.74 7.02
C VAL A 53 -4.35 -7.73 8.04
N TRP A 54 -3.64 -8.81 8.31
CA TRP A 54 -4.06 -9.82 9.30
C TRP A 54 -2.93 -10.38 10.17
N ASP A 55 -1.70 -9.93 9.93
CA ASP A 55 -0.54 -10.27 10.77
C ASP A 55 0.39 -9.06 10.89
N ASP A 56 1.38 -9.19 11.77
CA ASP A 56 2.33 -8.11 12.08
C ASP A 56 3.23 -7.76 10.90
N LYS A 57 3.53 -8.71 10.01
CA LYS A 57 4.33 -8.44 8.81
C LYS A 57 3.61 -7.50 7.85
N HIS A 58 2.29 -7.64 7.70
CA HIS A 58 1.49 -6.67 6.96
C HIS A 58 1.60 -5.29 7.60
N ILE A 59 1.49 -5.20 8.93
CA ILE A 59 1.54 -3.93 9.67
C ILE A 59 2.90 -3.24 9.45
N GLU A 60 4.01 -3.97 9.59
CA GLU A 60 5.36 -3.45 9.34
C GLU A 60 5.53 -2.93 7.91
N GLY A 61 5.07 -3.69 6.91
CA GLY A 61 5.13 -3.26 5.51
C GLY A 61 4.32 -1.99 5.25
N TRP A 62 3.12 -1.86 5.86
CA TRP A 62 2.31 -0.65 5.73
C TRP A 62 2.93 0.55 6.43
N LYS A 63 3.50 0.37 7.63
CA LYS A 63 4.21 1.45 8.34
C LYS A 63 5.33 2.02 7.50
N ASN A 64 6.18 1.18 6.91
CA ASN A 64 7.26 1.61 6.03
C ASN A 64 6.74 2.49 4.87
N ILE A 65 5.61 2.11 4.27
CA ILE A 65 4.97 2.91 3.21
C ILE A 65 4.47 4.25 3.74
N THR A 66 3.74 4.24 4.85
CA THR A 66 3.18 5.45 5.46
C THR A 66 4.26 6.41 5.92
N ASP A 67 5.33 5.91 6.54
CA ASP A 67 6.47 6.71 7.00
C ASP A 67 7.18 7.38 5.82
N THR A 68 7.36 6.64 4.71
CA THR A 68 7.94 7.21 3.48
C THR A 68 7.06 8.31 2.91
N VAL A 69 5.75 8.09 2.81
CA VAL A 69 4.78 9.08 2.30
C VAL A 69 4.78 10.37 3.13
N HIS A 70 4.97 10.28 4.44
CA HIS A 70 5.02 11.45 5.32
C HIS A 70 6.37 12.17 5.33
N ALA A 71 7.42 11.55 4.82
CA ALA A 71 8.76 12.15 4.73
C ALA A 71 8.96 12.97 3.45
N GLU A 72 8.12 12.77 2.43
CA GLU A 72 8.09 13.53 1.17
C GLU A 72 7.23 14.80 1.29
#